data_AF-A0A3D0IEW3-F1
#
_entry.id   AF-A0A3D0IEW3-F1
#
_cell.length_a   1.000
_cell.length_b   1.000
_cell.length_c   1.000
_cell.angle_alpha   90.00
_cell.angle_beta   90.00
_cell.angle_gamma   90.00
#
_symmetry.space_group_name_H-M   'P 1'
#
loop_
_entity.id
_entity.type
_entity.pdbx_description
1 polymer ?
#
loop_
_entity_poly.entity_id
_entity_poly.type
_entity_poly.pdbx_seq_one_letter_code
_entity_poly.pdbx_strand_id
1 'polypeptide(L)'
;MKTERRFSRGEVIFKEGDEGKSLFQIIEGSVQVIANYAEEDEFPLAVLGVGKIFGEMAVVEDYPRSSTIIAKEDVRLLEITQEDLMSYFKERPEMILKIMKQLGSRIRTMTEDYNEVKNELKAVKNAERKAEEPLLSKVRKALALYSSAFFPSSGNKAESANKANYADVQSVESQREVSAVINKDRPSNIEIYRQGTVIFKQGEYARCMYLIYSGSVGIYSKYGTDEQLLLTMLHPGSYFGEMGMVSDDLRSATAIAETEDTCVEIIRPEDLEKMMEASPEKVEAILKHISNRLRVLNGDYLAACRELSDLCGRYQ
;
A
#
# COMPACT_ATOMS: atom_id res chain seq x y z
N MET A 1 7.14 -9.20 -23.38
CA MET A 1 7.42 -10.64 -23.34
C MET A 1 7.70 -11.11 -21.90
N LYS A 2 6.95 -12.08 -21.37
CA LYS A 2 7.28 -12.74 -20.09
C LYS A 2 8.57 -13.54 -20.27
N THR A 3 9.58 -13.28 -19.44
CA THR A 3 10.90 -13.90 -19.62
C THR A 3 11.29 -14.69 -18.39
N GLU A 4 11.70 -15.94 -18.57
CA GLU A 4 12.30 -16.72 -17.49
C GLU A 4 13.70 -16.17 -17.19
N ARG A 5 13.96 -15.90 -15.91
CA ARG A 5 15.28 -15.52 -15.40
C ARG A 5 15.75 -16.57 -14.41
N ARG A 6 17.07 -16.80 -14.39
CA ARG A 6 17.70 -17.73 -13.45
C ARG A 6 18.83 -17.00 -12.75
N PHE A 7 18.91 -17.20 -11.44
CA PHE A 7 19.95 -16.65 -10.60
C PHE A 7 20.46 -17.76 -9.69
N SER A 8 21.77 -17.86 -9.55
CA SER A 8 22.45 -18.77 -8.65
C SER A 8 22.41 -18.22 -7.23
N ARG A 9 22.58 -19.09 -6.23
CA ARG A 9 22.69 -18.67 -4.83
C ARG A 9 23.67 -17.50 -4.63
N GLY A 10 23.19 -16.46 -3.95
CA GLY A 10 23.96 -15.26 -3.61
C GLY A 10 23.94 -14.17 -4.67
N GLU A 11 23.40 -14.42 -5.87
CA GLU A 11 23.27 -13.39 -6.89
C GLU A 11 22.23 -12.34 -6.50
N VAL A 12 22.60 -11.06 -6.69
CA VAL A 12 21.70 -9.92 -6.50
C VAL A 12 20.81 -9.81 -7.73
N ILE A 13 19.48 -9.86 -7.52
CA ILE A 13 18.48 -9.77 -8.58
C ILE A 13 18.23 -8.30 -8.95
N PHE A 14 18.09 -7.44 -7.95
CA PHE A 14 18.13 -5.98 -8.07
C PHE A 14 18.48 -5.37 -6.72
N LYS A 15 18.96 -4.12 -6.74
CA LYS A 15 19.27 -3.36 -5.53
C LYS A 15 18.18 -2.37 -5.19
N GLU A 16 18.14 -2.00 -3.92
CA GLU A 16 17.40 -0.84 -3.45
C GLU A 16 17.82 0.42 -4.21
N GLY A 17 16.85 1.26 -4.55
CA GLY A 17 17.06 2.48 -5.34
C GLY A 17 17.15 2.27 -6.86
N ASP A 18 17.29 1.04 -7.35
CA ASP A 18 17.28 0.77 -8.79
C ASP A 18 15.93 1.16 -9.42
N GLU A 19 15.96 1.68 -10.65
CA GLU A 19 14.74 1.84 -11.44
C GLU A 19 14.19 0.47 -11.86
N GLY A 20 12.88 0.26 -11.73
CA GLY A 20 12.27 -1.05 -11.91
C GLY A 20 11.00 -1.04 -12.75
N LYS A 21 11.08 -1.56 -13.98
CA LYS A 21 9.92 -1.69 -14.88
C LYS A 21 9.32 -3.10 -14.97
N SER A 22 9.74 -3.99 -14.07
CA SER A 22 9.28 -5.39 -14.04
C SER A 22 9.01 -5.86 -12.62
N LEU A 23 8.07 -6.79 -12.47
CA LEU A 23 7.86 -7.56 -11.25
C LEU A 23 8.26 -9.01 -11.50
N PHE A 24 8.50 -9.75 -10.43
CA PHE A 24 9.00 -11.12 -10.52
C PHE A 24 8.10 -12.06 -9.72
N GLN A 25 7.74 -13.18 -10.34
CA GLN A 25 7.13 -14.30 -9.65
C GLN A 25 8.19 -15.39 -9.42
N ILE A 26 8.28 -15.89 -8.20
CA ILE A 26 9.19 -17.00 -7.87
C ILE A 26 8.57 -18.31 -8.36
N ILE A 27 9.22 -18.94 -9.33
CA ILE A 27 8.81 -20.24 -9.89
C ILE A 27 9.52 -21.38 -9.16
N GLU A 28 10.76 -21.16 -8.75
CA GLU A 28 11.59 -22.14 -8.02
C GLU A 28 12.57 -21.43 -7.09
N GLY A 29 12.88 -22.07 -5.97
CA GLY A 29 13.79 -21.56 -4.94
C GLY A 29 13.19 -20.48 -4.05
N SER A 30 14.06 -19.67 -3.44
CA SER A 30 13.71 -18.60 -2.53
C SER A 30 14.69 -17.42 -2.61
N VAL A 31 14.17 -16.23 -2.33
CA VAL A 31 14.94 -14.98 -2.31
C VAL A 31 14.91 -14.36 -0.93
N GLN A 32 15.95 -13.62 -0.58
CA GLN A 32 16.05 -12.82 0.63
C GLN A 32 15.83 -11.34 0.28
N VAL A 33 14.99 -10.69 1.07
CA VAL A 33 14.74 -9.24 1.01
C VAL A 33 15.63 -8.57 2.05
N ILE A 34 16.41 -7.58 1.64
CA ILE A 34 17.39 -6.88 2.48
C ILE A 34 17.24 -5.38 2.27
N ALA A 35 17.28 -4.61 3.36
CA ALA A 35 17.43 -3.15 3.30
C ALA A 35 18.87 -2.74 3.64
N ASN A 36 19.30 -1.61 3.11
CA ASN A 36 20.66 -1.06 3.29
C ASN A 36 21.75 -2.09 2.95
N TYR A 37 21.56 -2.78 1.83
CA TYR A 37 22.48 -3.83 1.40
C TYR A 37 23.91 -3.30 1.22
N ALA A 38 24.88 -3.99 1.82
CA ALA A 38 26.29 -3.61 1.85
C ALA A 38 26.60 -2.28 2.60
N GLU A 39 25.72 -1.85 3.51
CA GLU A 39 25.96 -0.75 4.46
C GLU A 39 26.15 -1.28 5.90
N GLU A 40 26.59 -0.44 6.83
CA GLU A 40 26.86 -0.84 8.24
C GLU A 40 25.60 -1.31 8.99
N ASP A 41 24.43 -0.86 8.54
CA ASP A 41 23.12 -1.18 9.11
C ASP A 41 22.28 -2.10 8.23
N GLU A 42 22.93 -2.96 7.41
CA GLU A 42 22.26 -3.98 6.59
C GLU A 42 21.27 -4.81 7.42
N PHE A 43 20.04 -4.90 6.93
CA PHE A 43 18.96 -5.56 7.67
C PHE A 43 18.16 -6.56 6.82
N PRO A 44 18.18 -7.87 7.17
CA PRO A 44 17.37 -8.88 6.47
C PRO A 44 15.90 -8.77 6.90
N LEU A 45 15.02 -8.54 5.92
CA LEU A 45 13.60 -8.30 6.14
C LEU A 45 12.76 -9.56 6.14
N ALA A 46 12.93 -10.35 5.08
CA ALA A 46 12.06 -11.48 4.80
C ALA A 46 12.73 -12.46 3.87
N VAL A 47 12.18 -13.67 3.84
CA VAL A 47 12.50 -14.68 2.83
C VAL A 47 11.21 -14.97 2.07
N LEU A 48 11.25 -14.84 0.75
CA LEU A 48 10.13 -15.10 -0.13
C LEU A 48 10.40 -16.39 -0.89
N GLY A 49 9.42 -17.31 -0.87
CA GLY A 49 9.50 -18.60 -1.55
C GLY A 49 8.58 -18.68 -2.77
N VAL A 50 8.54 -19.87 -3.37
CA VAL A 50 7.75 -20.19 -4.56
C VAL A 50 6.32 -19.64 -4.51
N GLY A 51 5.90 -19.06 -5.63
CA GLY A 51 4.59 -18.47 -5.84
C GLY A 51 4.47 -17.03 -5.34
N LYS A 52 5.37 -16.52 -4.49
CA LYS A 52 5.34 -15.11 -4.08
C LYS A 52 5.77 -14.20 -5.24
N ILE A 53 5.18 -13.01 -5.28
CA ILE A 53 5.60 -11.91 -6.14
C ILE A 53 6.39 -10.90 -5.33
N PHE A 54 7.41 -10.31 -5.96
CA PHE A 54 8.15 -9.16 -5.47
C PHE A 54 8.45 -8.16 -6.60
N GLY A 55 8.81 -6.94 -6.22
CA GLY A 55 9.10 -5.85 -7.17
C GLY A 55 7.84 -5.23 -7.78
N GLU A 56 6.65 -5.57 -7.28
CA GLU A 56 5.36 -5.08 -7.75
C GLU A 56 5.19 -3.57 -7.58
N MET A 57 5.74 -2.99 -6.50
CA MET A 57 5.62 -1.56 -6.23
C MET A 57 6.24 -0.71 -7.35
N ALA A 58 7.37 -1.16 -7.90
CA ALA A 58 8.05 -0.42 -8.96
C ALA A 58 7.23 -0.38 -10.27
N VAL A 59 6.52 -1.47 -10.57
CA VAL A 59 5.69 -1.59 -11.78
C VAL A 59 4.36 -0.86 -11.65
N VAL A 60 3.73 -0.94 -10.48
CA VAL A 60 2.40 -0.35 -10.27
C VAL A 60 2.47 1.17 -10.12
N GLU A 61 3.60 1.71 -9.65
CA GLU A 61 3.74 3.14 -9.30
C GLU A 61 4.79 3.93 -10.08
N ASP A 62 5.60 3.29 -10.94
CA ASP A 62 6.80 3.91 -11.55
C ASP A 62 7.74 4.48 -10.48
N TYR A 63 8.07 3.64 -9.48
CA TYR A 63 8.85 4.00 -8.30
C TYR A 63 10.11 3.14 -8.18
N PRO A 64 11.26 3.66 -7.71
CA PRO A 64 12.45 2.83 -7.59
C PRO A 64 12.29 1.69 -6.57
N ARG A 65 13.13 0.66 -6.68
CA ARG A 65 13.08 -0.53 -5.81
C ARG A 65 13.23 -0.14 -4.34
N SER A 66 12.31 -0.61 -3.50
CA SER A 66 12.26 -0.30 -2.06
C SER A 66 13.18 -1.16 -1.19
N SER A 67 13.84 -2.17 -1.76
CA SER A 67 14.74 -3.07 -1.05
C SER A 67 15.61 -3.83 -2.05
N THR A 68 16.71 -4.39 -1.58
CA THR A 68 17.57 -5.30 -2.35
C THR A 68 17.04 -6.72 -2.27
N ILE A 69 17.06 -7.44 -3.40
CA ILE A 69 16.65 -8.84 -3.47
C ILE A 69 17.83 -9.71 -3.87
N ILE A 70 18.11 -10.75 -3.08
CA ILE A 70 19.21 -11.69 -3.31
C ILE A 70 18.67 -13.10 -3.40
N ALA A 71 19.17 -13.88 -4.36
CA ALA A 71 18.89 -15.31 -4.44
C ALA A 71 19.43 -16.04 -3.20
N LYS A 72 18.55 -16.65 -2.39
CA LYS A 72 18.96 -17.38 -1.17
C LYS A 72 19.46 -18.80 -1.51
N GLU A 73 19.00 -19.33 -2.63
CA GLU A 73 19.39 -20.57 -3.29
C GLU A 73 19.33 -20.35 -4.80
N ASP A 74 19.52 -21.38 -5.62
CA ASP A 74 19.30 -21.25 -7.06
C ASP A 74 17.80 -20.97 -7.30
N VAL A 75 17.51 -19.84 -7.95
CA VAL A 75 16.14 -19.37 -8.17
C VAL A 75 15.82 -19.28 -9.64
N ARG A 76 14.57 -19.61 -9.94
CA ARG A 76 13.97 -19.37 -11.23
C ARG A 76 12.80 -18.43 -11.07
N LEU A 77 12.84 -17.34 -11.82
CA LEU A 77 11.87 -16.26 -11.75
C LEU A 77 11.17 -16.09 -13.10
N LEU A 78 9.89 -15.73 -13.05
CA LEU A 78 9.18 -15.20 -14.19
C LEU A 78 9.19 -13.67 -14.08
N GLU A 79 9.91 -13.01 -14.98
CA GLU A 79 9.91 -11.56 -15.11
C GLU A 79 8.71 -11.11 -15.94
N ILE A 80 7.93 -10.18 -15.40
CA ILE A 80 6.75 -9.58 -16.04
C ILE A 80 6.97 -8.07 -16.07
N THR A 81 7.12 -7.53 -17.27
CA THR A 81 7.29 -6.08 -17.46
C THR A 81 5.97 -5.34 -17.23
N GLN A 82 6.03 -4.04 -16.98
CA GLN A 82 4.87 -3.16 -16.90
C GLN A 82 4.00 -3.25 -18.16
N GLU A 83 4.63 -3.25 -19.34
CA GLU A 83 3.97 -3.36 -20.64
C GLU A 83 3.23 -4.70 -20.81
N ASP A 84 3.75 -5.77 -20.21
CA ASP A 84 3.16 -7.10 -20.27
C ASP A 84 2.16 -7.40 -19.14
N LEU A 85 2.05 -6.52 -18.15
CA LEU A 85 1.31 -6.80 -16.91
C LEU A 85 -0.16 -7.11 -17.19
N MET A 86 -0.78 -6.34 -18.08
CA MET A 86 -2.18 -6.53 -18.45
C MET A 86 -2.39 -7.85 -19.21
N SER A 87 -1.49 -8.18 -20.15
CA SER A 87 -1.51 -9.46 -20.85
C SER A 87 -1.32 -10.63 -19.87
N TYR A 88 -0.45 -10.46 -18.87
CA TYR A 88 -0.26 -11.42 -17.79
C TYR A 88 -1.54 -11.66 -16.99
N PHE A 89 -2.24 -10.60 -16.59
CA PHE A 89 -3.50 -10.72 -15.86
C PHE A 89 -4.64 -11.29 -16.68
N LYS A 90 -4.68 -11.05 -18.01
CA LYS A 90 -5.67 -11.71 -18.87
C LYS A 90 -5.49 -13.21 -18.93
N GLU A 91 -4.23 -13.68 -18.99
CA GLU A 91 -3.93 -15.11 -18.98
C GLU A 91 -4.05 -15.75 -17.60
N ARG A 92 -3.88 -14.95 -16.54
CA ARG A 92 -3.89 -15.39 -15.14
C ARG A 92 -4.65 -14.43 -14.22
N PRO A 93 -5.98 -14.35 -14.32
CA PRO A 93 -6.79 -13.44 -13.51
C PRO A 93 -6.64 -13.68 -12.00
N GLU A 94 -6.34 -14.91 -11.59
CA GLU A 94 -6.10 -15.27 -10.18
C GLU A 94 -4.93 -14.49 -9.56
N MET A 95 -4.00 -14.01 -10.39
CA MET A 95 -2.83 -13.25 -9.94
C MET A 95 -3.18 -11.81 -9.57
N ILE A 96 -4.27 -11.23 -10.11
CA ILE A 96 -4.78 -9.92 -9.72
C ILE A 96 -5.10 -9.95 -8.22
N LEU A 97 -5.96 -10.91 -7.83
CA LEU A 97 -6.34 -11.11 -6.44
C LEU A 97 -5.11 -11.33 -5.57
N LYS A 98 -4.15 -12.15 -6.02
CA LYS A 98 -2.94 -12.45 -5.25
C LYS A 98 -2.09 -11.20 -4.96
N ILE A 99 -1.87 -10.35 -5.97
CA ILE A 99 -1.13 -9.10 -5.80
C ILE A 99 -1.89 -8.16 -4.87
N MET A 100 -3.19 -8.00 -5.11
CA MET A 100 -4.04 -7.24 -4.19
C MET A 100 -3.83 -7.77 -2.77
N LYS A 101 -3.94 -9.09 -2.52
CA LYS A 101 -3.80 -9.72 -1.18
C LYS A 101 -2.51 -9.31 -0.49
N GLN A 102 -1.41 -9.35 -1.24
CA GLN A 102 -0.09 -8.95 -0.73
C GLN A 102 -0.05 -7.46 -0.37
N LEU A 103 -0.56 -6.57 -1.22
CA LEU A 103 -0.59 -5.13 -0.94
C LEU A 103 -1.50 -4.80 0.24
N GLY A 104 -2.70 -5.39 0.30
CA GLY A 104 -3.66 -5.17 1.39
C GLY A 104 -3.12 -5.61 2.75
N SER A 105 -2.45 -6.76 2.81
CA SER A 105 -1.79 -7.24 4.03
C SER A 105 -0.70 -6.27 4.49
N ARG A 106 0.12 -5.73 3.58
CA ARG A 106 1.14 -4.72 3.92
C ARG A 106 0.53 -3.42 4.46
N ILE A 107 -0.56 -2.93 3.85
CA ILE A 107 -1.27 -1.73 4.35
C ILE A 107 -1.75 -1.95 5.77
N ARG A 108 -2.28 -3.13 6.09
CA ARG A 108 -2.75 -3.46 7.44
C ARG A 108 -1.61 -3.42 8.45
N THR A 109 -0.55 -4.20 8.22
CA THR A 109 0.61 -4.25 9.12
C THR A 109 1.19 -2.86 9.35
N MET A 110 1.37 -2.08 8.29
CA MET A 110 1.93 -0.74 8.42
C MET A 110 0.97 0.25 9.11
N THR A 111 -0.35 0.08 8.96
CA THR A 111 -1.34 0.86 9.71
C THR A 111 -1.24 0.58 11.21
N GLU A 112 -1.07 -0.68 11.58
CA GLU A 112 -0.91 -1.09 12.98
C GLU A 112 0.38 -0.52 13.57
N ASP A 113 1.51 -0.68 12.87
CA ASP A 113 2.80 -0.13 13.27
C ASP A 113 2.76 1.41 13.39
N TYR A 114 2.10 2.09 12.44
CA TYR A 114 1.91 3.54 12.48
C TYR A 114 1.09 4.00 13.68
N ASN A 115 0.01 3.31 13.99
CA ASN A 115 -0.81 3.63 15.16
C ASN A 115 -0.03 3.38 16.47
N GLU A 116 0.76 2.31 16.55
CA GLU A 116 1.63 2.01 17.69
C GLU A 116 2.61 3.18 17.93
N VAL A 117 3.32 3.62 16.88
CA VAL A 117 4.25 4.76 16.96
C VAL A 117 3.54 6.07 17.31
N LYS A 118 2.38 6.35 16.71
CA LYS A 118 1.62 7.58 16.98
C LYS A 118 1.10 7.64 18.41
N ASN A 119 0.69 6.51 18.98
CA ASN A 119 0.27 6.44 20.38
C ASN A 119 1.46 6.67 21.32
N GLU A 120 2.60 6.06 21.03
CA GLU A 120 3.80 6.28 21.85
C GLU A 120 4.31 7.72 21.74
N LEU A 121 4.28 8.33 20.55
CA LEU A 121 4.57 9.75 20.36
C LEU A 121 3.73 10.65 21.29
N LYS A 122 2.43 10.39 21.40
CA LYS A 122 1.55 11.13 22.32
C LYS A 122 1.95 10.89 23.78
N ALA A 123 2.26 9.65 24.15
CA ALA A 123 2.66 9.30 25.51
C ALA A 123 3.98 9.96 25.92
N VAL A 124 5.00 9.90 25.06
CA VAL A 124 6.31 10.54 25.27
C VAL A 124 6.19 12.05 25.39
N LYS A 125 5.37 12.69 24.54
CA LYS A 125 5.11 14.14 24.61
C LYS A 125 4.38 14.56 25.89
N ASN A 126 3.44 13.75 26.37
CA ASN A 126 2.62 14.09 27.53
C ASN A 126 3.29 13.78 28.87
N ALA A 127 4.07 12.70 28.96
CA ALA A 127 4.62 12.19 30.21
C ALA A 127 6.12 12.48 30.40
N GLU A 128 6.77 13.16 29.45
CA GLU A 128 8.22 13.42 29.45
C GLU A 128 9.07 12.17 29.72
N ARG A 129 8.61 11.02 29.22
CA ARG A 129 9.28 9.72 29.40
C ARG A 129 9.88 9.23 28.09
N LYS A 130 10.88 8.35 28.17
CA LYS A 130 11.38 7.62 27.00
C LYS A 130 10.37 6.58 26.51
N ALA A 131 10.39 6.33 25.21
CA ALA A 131 9.66 5.20 24.61
C ALA A 131 10.28 3.86 25.03
N GLU A 132 9.48 2.80 25.00
CA GLU A 132 9.96 1.45 25.34
C GLU A 132 10.92 0.89 24.27
N GLU A 133 11.96 0.16 24.72
CA GLU A 133 13.01 -0.40 23.85
C GLU A 133 12.49 -1.30 22.69
N PRO A 134 11.48 -2.17 22.88
CA PRO A 134 10.96 -2.99 21.79
C PRO A 134 10.42 -2.14 20.63
N LEU A 135 9.72 -1.05 20.93
CA LEU A 135 9.20 -0.13 19.91
C LEU A 135 10.30 0.73 19.32
N LEU A 136 11.26 1.22 20.13
CA LEU A 136 12.44 1.93 19.61
C LEU A 136 13.31 1.06 18.69
N SER A 137 13.38 -0.25 18.94
CA SER A 137 14.02 -1.21 18.05
C SER A 137 13.25 -1.31 16.72
N LYS A 138 11.92 -1.44 16.76
CA LYS A 138 11.07 -1.42 15.55
C LYS A 138 11.21 -0.11 14.76
N VAL A 139 11.18 1.04 15.44
CA VAL A 139 11.33 2.37 14.84
C VAL A 139 12.71 2.51 14.19
N ARG A 140 13.78 2.10 14.87
CA ARG A 140 15.13 2.09 14.27
C ARG A 140 15.20 1.19 13.05
N LYS A 141 14.58 0.00 13.09
CA LYS A 141 14.47 -0.89 11.93
C LYS A 141 13.73 -0.23 10.78
N ALA A 142 12.58 0.38 11.05
CA ALA A 142 11.78 1.11 10.05
C ALA A 142 12.53 2.32 9.48
N LEU A 143 13.30 3.04 10.28
CA LEU A 143 14.11 4.13 9.77
C LEU A 143 15.26 3.64 8.92
N ALA A 144 16.03 2.64 9.38
CA ALA A 144 17.08 2.01 8.59
C ALA A 144 16.51 1.54 7.23
N LEU A 145 15.38 0.82 7.28
CA LEU A 145 14.65 0.31 6.12
C LEU A 145 14.36 1.31 5.00
N TYR A 146 14.27 2.60 5.32
CA TYR A 146 13.85 3.62 4.37
C TYR A 146 14.72 4.89 4.46
N SER A 147 15.87 4.85 5.16
CA SER A 147 16.72 6.04 5.39
C SER A 147 17.75 6.29 4.29
N SER A 148 18.14 5.30 3.49
CA SER A 148 19.32 5.43 2.63
C SER A 148 19.06 6.02 1.24
N ALA A 149 17.81 6.26 0.79
CA ALA A 149 17.61 6.89 -0.53
C ALA A 149 16.41 7.84 -0.73
N PHE A 150 15.39 7.88 0.12
CA PHE A 150 14.11 8.50 -0.30
C PHE A 150 13.64 9.77 0.43
N PHE A 151 14.25 10.14 1.57
CA PHE A 151 13.88 11.36 2.28
C PHE A 151 15.13 12.03 2.87
N PRO A 152 15.80 12.94 2.13
CA PRO A 152 16.96 13.64 2.66
C PRO A 152 16.58 14.41 3.92
N SER A 153 17.43 14.24 4.93
CA SER A 153 17.43 14.96 6.20
C SER A 153 17.37 16.47 5.94
N SER A 154 16.56 17.13 6.75
CA SER A 154 16.43 18.59 6.77
C SER A 154 17.80 19.24 6.99
N GLY A 155 18.36 19.78 5.91
CA GLY A 155 19.65 20.46 5.89
C GLY A 155 19.61 21.79 5.14
N ASN A 156 18.51 22.55 5.24
CA ASN A 156 18.50 24.03 5.33
C ASN A 156 17.07 24.57 5.26
N LYS A 157 16.73 25.44 6.21
CA LYS A 157 15.52 26.26 6.22
C LYS A 157 15.61 27.36 5.17
N ALA A 158 15.51 27.04 3.88
CA ALA A 158 15.24 28.01 2.81
C ALA A 158 15.06 27.32 1.45
N GLU A 159 14.07 26.43 1.32
CA GLU A 159 13.47 26.07 0.02
C GLU A 159 12.14 25.34 0.29
N SER A 160 11.25 26.08 0.94
CA SER A 160 9.86 25.69 1.17
C SER A 160 9.04 26.01 -0.08
N ALA A 161 9.28 25.27 -1.17
CA ALA A 161 8.40 25.20 -2.34
C ALA A 161 8.87 24.03 -3.22
N ASN A 162 7.95 23.18 -3.69
CA ASN A 162 8.14 22.10 -4.68
C ASN A 162 8.53 20.68 -4.24
N LYS A 163 8.35 20.26 -2.98
CA LYS A 163 8.38 18.81 -2.62
C LYS A 163 7.01 18.15 -2.41
N ALA A 164 5.92 18.92 -2.38
CA ALA A 164 4.54 18.41 -2.40
C ALA A 164 4.10 17.91 -3.79
N ASN A 165 4.83 18.27 -4.85
CA ASN A 165 4.30 18.21 -6.21
C ASN A 165 4.36 16.82 -6.90
N TYR A 166 5.06 15.80 -6.40
CA TYR A 166 5.06 14.49 -7.07
C TYR A 166 3.90 13.58 -6.62
N ALA A 167 3.50 13.65 -5.34
CA ALA A 167 2.34 12.93 -4.82
C ALA A 167 1.01 13.61 -5.19
N ASP A 168 0.99 14.95 -5.28
CA ASP A 168 -0.19 15.72 -5.65
C ASP A 168 -0.51 15.68 -7.15
N VAL A 169 0.51 15.58 -8.03
CA VAL A 169 0.27 15.52 -9.49
C VAL A 169 -0.25 14.13 -9.91
N GLN A 170 0.33 13.04 -9.38
CA GLN A 170 -0.15 11.69 -9.66
C GLN A 170 -1.49 11.36 -8.99
N SER A 171 -1.82 11.95 -7.83
CA SER A 171 -3.14 11.71 -7.19
C SER A 171 -4.28 12.35 -7.98
N VAL A 172 -4.07 13.55 -8.54
CA VAL A 172 -5.05 14.21 -9.42
C VAL A 172 -5.16 13.51 -10.78
N GLU A 173 -4.05 13.06 -11.37
CA GLU A 173 -4.08 12.30 -12.63
C GLU A 173 -4.69 10.91 -12.47
N SER A 174 -4.35 10.17 -11.40
CA SER A 174 -4.98 8.90 -11.07
C SER A 174 -6.48 9.08 -10.81
N GLN A 175 -6.88 10.13 -10.10
CA GLN A 175 -8.30 10.46 -9.89
C GLN A 175 -9.00 10.86 -11.20
N ARG A 176 -8.32 11.57 -12.12
CA ARG A 176 -8.86 11.92 -13.44
C ARG A 176 -9.00 10.72 -14.36
N GLU A 177 -8.03 9.81 -14.37
CA GLU A 177 -8.07 8.54 -15.10
C GLU A 177 -9.21 7.66 -14.58
N VAL A 178 -9.30 7.48 -13.25
CA VAL A 178 -10.42 6.75 -12.63
C VAL A 178 -11.77 7.39 -12.98
N SER A 179 -11.87 8.73 -12.91
CA SER A 179 -13.07 9.48 -13.29
C SER A 179 -13.44 9.33 -14.78
N ALA A 180 -12.45 9.16 -15.66
CA ALA A 180 -12.67 8.92 -17.09
C ALA A 180 -13.12 7.48 -17.39
N VAL A 181 -12.64 6.49 -16.63
CA VAL A 181 -13.05 5.07 -16.71
C VAL A 181 -14.47 4.87 -16.16
N ILE A 182 -14.84 5.61 -15.11
CA ILE A 182 -16.16 5.58 -14.45
C ILE A 182 -17.33 5.85 -15.42
N ASN A 183 -17.15 6.65 -16.48
CA ASN A 183 -18.26 7.09 -17.34
C ASN A 183 -18.59 6.19 -18.55
N LYS A 184 -17.87 5.08 -18.77
CA LYS A 184 -18.07 4.26 -20.00
C LYS A 184 -19.14 3.17 -19.90
N ASP A 185 -19.43 2.65 -18.70
CA ASP A 185 -20.51 1.69 -18.47
C ASP A 185 -21.09 1.91 -17.06
N ARG A 186 -22.42 1.94 -16.92
CA ARG A 186 -23.06 1.90 -15.59
C ARG A 186 -23.15 0.45 -15.15
N PRO A 187 -22.35 0.00 -14.17
CA PRO A 187 -22.37 -1.39 -13.75
C PRO A 187 -23.66 -1.72 -12.98
N SER A 188 -24.07 -2.98 -12.99
CA SER A 188 -25.36 -3.46 -12.45
C SER A 188 -25.42 -3.58 -10.92
N ASN A 189 -24.28 -3.39 -10.25
CA ASN A 189 -24.02 -3.53 -8.82
C ASN A 189 -23.77 -2.16 -8.14
N ILE A 190 -24.53 -1.13 -8.56
CA ILE A 190 -24.53 0.19 -7.92
C ILE A 190 -25.50 0.21 -6.75
N GLU A 191 -25.06 0.75 -5.61
CA GLU A 191 -25.90 1.12 -4.48
C GLU A 191 -25.81 2.62 -4.17
N ILE A 192 -26.92 3.20 -3.71
CA ILE A 192 -26.99 4.61 -3.29
C ILE A 192 -27.33 4.63 -1.80
N TYR A 193 -26.48 5.27 -1.01
CA TYR A 193 -26.62 5.42 0.42
C TYR A 193 -26.95 6.87 0.78
N ARG A 194 -27.89 7.03 1.71
CA ARG A 194 -28.23 8.34 2.31
C ARG A 194 -27.21 8.75 3.35
N GLN A 195 -27.14 10.04 3.63
CA GLN A 195 -26.27 10.58 4.67
C GLN A 195 -26.52 9.87 6.01
N GLY A 196 -25.43 9.54 6.71
CA GLY A 196 -25.44 8.80 7.98
C GLY A 196 -25.62 7.29 7.85
N THR A 197 -25.83 6.76 6.63
CA THR A 197 -25.96 5.30 6.45
C THR A 197 -24.63 4.62 6.68
N VAL A 198 -24.62 3.59 7.53
CA VAL A 198 -23.47 2.70 7.72
C VAL A 198 -23.39 1.74 6.54
N ILE A 199 -22.36 1.86 5.72
CA ILE A 199 -22.11 0.99 4.55
C ILE A 199 -21.59 -0.38 5.01
N PHE A 200 -20.66 -0.39 5.97
CA PHE A 200 -20.22 -1.58 6.71
C PHE A 200 -19.62 -1.17 8.05
N LYS A 201 -19.59 -2.10 9.01
CA LYS A 201 -19.01 -1.88 10.35
C LYS A 201 -17.64 -2.52 10.49
N GLN A 202 -16.80 -1.88 11.30
CA GLN A 202 -15.57 -2.47 11.80
C GLN A 202 -15.86 -3.84 12.44
N GLY A 203 -15.04 -4.85 12.10
CA GLY A 203 -15.21 -6.23 12.58
C GLY A 203 -16.14 -7.10 11.74
N GLU A 204 -16.82 -6.57 10.73
CA GLU A 204 -17.63 -7.40 9.81
C GLU A 204 -16.76 -8.14 8.79
N TYR A 205 -17.23 -9.29 8.29
CA TYR A 205 -16.56 -10.00 7.21
C TYR A 205 -16.57 -9.16 5.93
N ALA A 206 -15.40 -8.94 5.36
CA ALA A 206 -15.27 -8.15 4.14
C ALA A 206 -15.24 -9.05 2.90
N ARG A 207 -16.37 -9.09 2.18
CA ARG A 207 -16.52 -9.90 0.97
C ARG A 207 -16.48 -9.09 -0.34
N CYS A 208 -16.31 -7.78 -0.23
CA CYS A 208 -16.32 -6.86 -1.35
C CYS A 208 -15.54 -5.58 -1.01
N MET A 209 -15.15 -4.87 -2.07
CA MET A 209 -14.70 -3.49 -2.02
C MET A 209 -15.69 -2.60 -2.76
N TYR A 210 -15.51 -1.29 -2.62
CA TYR A 210 -16.41 -0.29 -3.16
C TYR A 210 -15.65 0.76 -3.96
N LEU A 211 -16.24 1.24 -5.04
CA LEU A 211 -15.79 2.41 -5.80
C LEU A 211 -16.80 3.54 -5.62
N ILE A 212 -16.37 4.74 -5.25
CA ILE A 212 -17.24 5.90 -5.11
C ILE A 212 -17.43 6.58 -6.47
N TYR A 213 -18.67 6.67 -6.93
CA TYR A 213 -19.06 7.38 -8.15
C TYR A 213 -19.49 8.83 -7.86
N SER A 214 -20.20 9.05 -6.75
CA SER A 214 -20.64 10.38 -6.30
C SER A 214 -20.82 10.40 -4.78
N GLY A 215 -20.79 11.62 -4.21
CA GLY A 215 -20.89 11.81 -2.77
C GLY A 215 -19.55 11.60 -2.05
N SER A 216 -19.60 11.39 -0.73
CA SER A 216 -18.41 11.13 0.08
C SER A 216 -18.65 10.06 1.14
N VAL A 217 -17.59 9.33 1.48
CA VAL A 217 -17.60 8.27 2.50
C VAL A 217 -16.59 8.59 3.58
N GLY A 218 -17.04 8.64 4.84
CA GLY A 218 -16.18 8.76 6.01
C GLY A 218 -15.76 7.39 6.52
N ILE A 219 -14.47 7.21 6.81
CA ILE A 219 -13.91 5.97 7.39
C ILE A 219 -13.56 6.22 8.85
N TYR A 220 -14.18 5.47 9.76
CA TYR A 220 -14.09 5.68 11.20
C TYR A 220 -13.53 4.46 11.93
N SER A 221 -12.66 4.70 12.91
CA SER A 221 -12.29 3.71 13.93
C SER A 221 -13.19 3.85 15.14
N LYS A 222 -13.58 2.73 15.78
CA LYS A 222 -14.40 2.71 17.00
C LYS A 222 -15.69 3.54 16.89
N TYR A 223 -16.31 3.52 15.70
CA TYR A 223 -17.49 4.32 15.40
C TYR A 223 -18.64 4.04 16.38
N GLY A 224 -19.32 5.09 16.83
CA GLY A 224 -20.42 4.98 17.81
C GLY A 224 -19.97 4.85 19.27
N THR A 225 -18.69 5.05 19.56
CA THR A 225 -18.13 5.13 20.93
C THR A 225 -17.58 6.53 21.22
N ASP A 226 -17.29 6.82 22.49
CA ASP A 226 -16.63 8.08 22.90
C ASP A 226 -15.22 8.23 22.31
N GLU A 227 -14.60 7.13 21.89
CA GLU A 227 -13.27 7.09 21.27
C GLU A 227 -13.33 7.07 19.74
N GLN A 228 -14.49 7.36 19.13
CA GLN A 228 -14.62 7.35 17.68
C GLN A 228 -13.63 8.33 17.04
N LEU A 229 -13.00 7.90 15.94
CA LEU A 229 -12.04 8.70 15.22
C LEU A 229 -12.32 8.61 13.72
N LEU A 230 -12.57 9.76 13.09
CA LEU A 230 -12.56 9.88 11.62
C LEU A 230 -11.10 9.71 11.14
N LEU A 231 -10.84 8.60 10.47
CA LEU A 231 -9.52 8.29 9.91
C LEU A 231 -9.29 9.05 8.61
N THR A 232 -10.29 9.08 7.73
CA THR A 232 -10.20 9.79 6.44
C THR A 232 -11.58 10.01 5.82
N MET A 233 -11.67 11.01 4.94
CA MET A 233 -12.81 11.30 4.08
C MET A 233 -12.47 10.93 2.64
N LEU A 234 -13.33 10.13 2.02
CA LEU A 234 -13.15 9.62 0.66
C LEU A 234 -14.13 10.27 -0.30
N HIS A 235 -13.65 10.50 -1.52
CA HIS A 235 -14.35 11.24 -2.58
C HIS A 235 -14.49 10.41 -3.86
N PRO A 236 -15.26 10.86 -4.87
CA PRO A 236 -15.43 10.14 -6.11
C PRO A 236 -14.11 9.73 -6.76
N GLY A 237 -14.07 8.52 -7.32
CA GLY A 237 -12.86 7.87 -7.82
C GLY A 237 -12.05 7.13 -6.74
N SER A 238 -12.38 7.27 -5.46
CA SER A 238 -11.70 6.51 -4.40
C SER A 238 -12.29 5.12 -4.26
N TYR A 239 -11.41 4.14 -4.01
CA TYR A 239 -11.81 2.81 -3.57
C TYR A 239 -11.67 2.64 -2.06
N PHE A 240 -12.60 1.89 -1.46
CA PHE A 240 -12.59 1.57 -0.03
C PHE A 240 -13.11 0.16 0.28
N GLY A 241 -12.82 -0.32 1.49
CA GLY A 241 -13.19 -1.67 1.92
C GLY A 241 -12.34 -2.77 1.27
N GLU A 242 -11.35 -2.42 0.46
CA GLU A 242 -10.46 -3.37 -0.20
C GLU A 242 -9.69 -4.22 0.81
N MET A 243 -9.19 -3.65 1.91
CA MET A 243 -8.33 -4.35 2.87
C MET A 243 -8.88 -5.70 3.33
N GLY A 244 -10.18 -5.77 3.60
CA GLY A 244 -10.79 -7.00 4.11
C GLY A 244 -11.12 -8.01 3.00
N MET A 245 -11.59 -7.55 1.83
CA MET A 245 -11.78 -8.43 0.65
C MET A 245 -10.45 -9.08 0.23
N VAL A 246 -9.40 -8.28 0.33
CA VAL A 246 -8.08 -8.57 -0.16
C VAL A 246 -7.31 -9.46 0.81
N SER A 247 -7.45 -9.27 2.12
CA SER A 247 -6.72 -10.06 3.12
C SER A 247 -7.52 -11.24 3.68
N ASP A 248 -8.76 -11.46 3.20
CA ASP A 248 -9.73 -12.42 3.78
C ASP A 248 -9.95 -12.19 5.28
N ASP A 249 -10.06 -10.90 5.62
CA ASP A 249 -10.07 -10.40 6.99
C ASP A 249 -11.36 -9.63 7.31
N LEU A 250 -11.53 -9.31 8.60
CA LEU A 250 -12.56 -8.39 9.05
C LEU A 250 -12.27 -6.94 8.58
N ARG A 251 -13.34 -6.15 8.45
CA ARG A 251 -13.27 -4.71 8.21
C ARG A 251 -12.46 -4.03 9.31
N SER A 252 -11.41 -3.30 8.92
CA SER A 252 -10.53 -2.58 9.85
C SER A 252 -11.16 -1.32 10.45
N ALA A 253 -12.21 -0.79 9.80
CA ALA A 253 -12.91 0.44 10.17
C ALA A 253 -14.38 0.36 9.75
N THR A 254 -15.19 1.30 10.21
CA THR A 254 -16.59 1.50 9.79
C THR A 254 -16.65 2.53 8.67
N ALA A 255 -17.42 2.27 7.62
CA ALA A 255 -17.64 3.23 6.52
C ALA A 255 -19.04 3.83 6.60
N ILE A 256 -19.13 5.16 6.54
CA ILE A 256 -20.39 5.93 6.63
C ILE A 256 -20.55 6.78 5.37
N ALA A 257 -21.74 6.80 4.80
CA ALA A 257 -22.09 7.76 3.75
C ALA A 257 -22.28 9.15 4.37
N GLU A 258 -21.53 10.14 3.88
CA GLU A 258 -21.46 11.49 4.48
C GLU A 258 -22.28 12.53 3.70
N THR A 259 -22.84 12.13 2.56
CA THR A 259 -23.71 12.95 1.70
C THR A 259 -25.03 12.25 1.43
N GLU A 260 -26.06 13.04 1.09
CA GLU A 260 -27.44 12.57 0.83
C GLU A 260 -27.53 11.51 -0.27
N ASP A 261 -26.72 11.62 -1.33
CA ASP A 261 -26.73 10.67 -2.46
C ASP A 261 -25.32 10.14 -2.72
N THR A 262 -24.84 9.28 -1.81
CA THR A 262 -23.55 8.62 -1.95
C THR A 262 -23.69 7.38 -2.83
N CYS A 263 -23.23 7.46 -4.08
CA CYS A 263 -23.33 6.40 -5.06
C CYS A 263 -22.04 5.59 -5.10
N VAL A 264 -22.14 4.28 -4.89
CA VAL A 264 -20.99 3.38 -4.93
C VAL A 264 -21.28 2.14 -5.76
N GLU A 265 -20.25 1.57 -6.36
CA GLU A 265 -20.29 0.24 -6.97
C GLU A 265 -19.67 -0.79 -6.04
N ILE A 266 -20.29 -1.97 -5.95
CA ILE A 266 -19.83 -3.08 -5.11
C ILE A 266 -19.04 -4.11 -5.93
N ILE A 267 -17.73 -4.11 -5.79
CA ILE A 267 -16.82 -5.02 -6.52
C ILE A 267 -16.49 -6.22 -5.63
N ARG A 268 -16.81 -7.43 -6.09
CA ARG A 268 -16.46 -8.69 -5.41
C ARG A 268 -15.25 -9.37 -6.05
N PRO A 269 -14.56 -10.29 -5.35
CA PRO A 269 -13.44 -11.05 -5.92
C PRO A 269 -13.76 -11.72 -7.26
N GLU A 270 -14.95 -12.32 -7.37
CA GLU A 270 -15.45 -12.98 -8.57
C GLU A 270 -15.75 -12.03 -9.74
N ASP A 271 -15.87 -10.73 -9.48
CA ASP A 271 -16.09 -9.72 -10.52
C ASP A 271 -14.78 -9.31 -11.22
N LEU A 272 -13.62 -9.56 -10.61
CA LEU A 272 -12.32 -9.12 -11.12
C LEU A 272 -11.93 -9.78 -12.45
N GLU A 273 -12.28 -11.06 -12.63
CA GLU A 273 -12.03 -11.77 -13.90
C GLU A 273 -12.83 -11.14 -15.04
N LYS A 274 -14.14 -10.95 -14.86
CA LYS A 274 -15.01 -10.27 -15.82
C LYS A 274 -14.58 -8.82 -16.07
N MET A 275 -14.14 -8.14 -15.02
CA MET A 275 -13.61 -6.77 -15.12
C MET A 275 -12.32 -6.73 -15.92
N MET A 276 -11.45 -7.73 -15.79
CA MET A 276 -10.22 -7.82 -16.58
C MET A 276 -10.50 -8.04 -18.07
N GLU A 277 -11.58 -8.74 -18.42
CA GLU A 277 -12.03 -8.92 -19.79
C GLU A 277 -12.70 -7.67 -20.37
N ALA A 278 -13.64 -7.08 -19.61
CA ALA A 278 -14.48 -5.98 -20.08
C ALA A 278 -13.83 -4.59 -19.96
N SER A 279 -13.07 -4.37 -18.88
CA SER A 279 -12.48 -3.06 -18.53
C SER A 279 -11.13 -3.23 -17.80
N PRO A 280 -10.10 -3.75 -18.48
CA PRO A 280 -8.78 -3.98 -17.88
C PRO A 280 -8.20 -2.74 -17.16
N GLU A 281 -8.43 -1.55 -17.71
CA GLU A 281 -8.01 -0.26 -17.15
C GLU A 281 -8.57 -0.01 -15.75
N LYS A 282 -9.75 -0.58 -15.42
CA LYS A 282 -10.35 -0.50 -14.09
C LYS A 282 -9.59 -1.34 -13.07
N VAL A 283 -9.13 -2.53 -13.47
CA VAL A 283 -8.27 -3.39 -12.64
C VAL A 283 -6.93 -2.69 -12.38
N GLU A 284 -6.34 -2.11 -13.42
CA GLU A 284 -5.12 -1.32 -13.30
C GLU A 284 -5.30 -0.15 -12.31
N ALA A 285 -6.40 0.59 -12.43
CA ALA A 285 -6.73 1.69 -11.53
C ALA A 285 -6.91 1.25 -10.06
N ILE A 286 -7.51 0.08 -9.82
CA ILE A 286 -7.61 -0.50 -8.47
C ILE A 286 -6.23 -0.78 -7.90
N LEU A 287 -5.36 -1.43 -8.67
CA LEU A 287 -4.00 -1.76 -8.23
C LEU A 287 -3.19 -0.49 -7.92
N LYS A 288 -3.23 0.50 -8.82
CA LYS A 288 -2.61 1.82 -8.60
C LYS A 288 -3.10 2.49 -7.32
N HIS A 289 -4.41 2.45 -7.05
CA HIS A 289 -4.98 3.04 -5.84
C HIS A 289 -4.49 2.36 -4.55
N ILE A 290 -4.49 1.02 -4.51
CA ILE A 290 -4.00 0.27 -3.34
C ILE A 290 -2.52 0.56 -3.11
N SER A 291 -1.73 0.56 -4.18
CA SER A 291 -0.29 0.83 -4.12
C SER A 291 -0.02 2.25 -3.59
N ASN A 292 -0.66 3.27 -4.18
CA ASN A 292 -0.52 4.66 -3.72
C ASN A 292 -0.89 4.82 -2.23
N ARG A 293 -1.93 4.14 -1.75
CA ARG A 293 -2.30 4.14 -0.33
C ARG A 293 -1.20 3.55 0.55
N LEU A 294 -0.58 2.45 0.13
CA LEU A 294 0.56 1.87 0.84
C LEU A 294 1.72 2.88 0.92
N ARG A 295 2.03 3.57 -0.17
CA ARG A 295 3.10 4.57 -0.21
C ARG A 295 2.84 5.75 0.73
N VAL A 296 1.65 6.36 0.68
CA VAL A 296 1.29 7.49 1.55
C VAL A 296 1.43 7.08 3.02
N LEU A 297 0.85 5.92 3.37
CA LEU A 297 0.96 5.36 4.71
C LEU A 297 2.41 5.10 5.12
N ASN A 298 3.27 4.66 4.20
CA ASN A 298 4.69 4.45 4.48
C ASN A 298 5.39 5.77 4.77
N GLY A 299 5.12 6.82 3.99
CA GLY A 299 5.65 8.16 4.23
C GLY A 299 5.27 8.71 5.60
N ASP A 300 3.98 8.60 5.96
CA ASP A 300 3.46 9.04 7.26
C ASP A 300 4.07 8.24 8.43
N TYR A 301 4.16 6.92 8.26
CA TYR A 301 4.78 6.03 9.24
C TYR A 301 6.24 6.41 9.51
N LEU A 302 7.00 6.67 8.46
CA LEU A 302 8.42 7.05 8.58
C LEU A 302 8.60 8.44 9.16
N ALA A 303 7.72 9.39 8.83
CA ALA A 303 7.73 10.71 9.45
C ALA A 303 7.51 10.60 10.97
N ALA A 304 6.55 9.78 11.41
CA ALA A 304 6.30 9.53 12.82
C ALA A 304 7.45 8.80 13.51
N CYS A 305 8.07 7.82 12.84
CA CYS A 305 9.25 7.13 13.34
C CYS A 305 10.42 8.11 13.59
N ARG A 306 10.70 9.01 12.64
CA ARG A 306 11.74 10.03 12.77
C ARG A 306 11.47 10.95 13.96
N GLU A 307 10.24 11.43 14.07
CA GLU A 307 9.83 12.29 15.18
C GLU A 307 10.02 11.60 16.54
N LEU A 308 9.64 10.32 16.64
CA LEU A 308 9.77 9.56 17.90
C LEU A 308 11.23 9.31 18.26
N SER A 309 12.05 8.98 17.26
CA SER A 309 13.50 8.81 17.41
C SER A 309 14.17 10.11 17.89
N ASP A 310 13.86 11.24 17.25
CA ASP A 310 14.40 12.56 17.61
C ASP A 310 14.00 12.97 19.04
N LEU A 311 12.76 12.72 19.43
CA LEU A 311 12.28 12.99 20.79
C LEU A 311 13.03 12.16 21.83
N CYS A 312 13.23 10.86 21.58
CA CYS A 312 13.94 9.98 22.52
C CYS A 312 15.44 10.28 22.59
N GLY A 313 16.06 10.72 21.48
CA GLY A 313 17.45 11.14 21.44
C GLY A 313 17.76 12.39 22.28
N ARG A 314 16.78 13.28 22.48
CA ARG A 314 16.92 14.47 23.35
C ARG A 314 17.00 14.15 24.85
N TYR A 315 16.66 12.92 25.26
CA TYR A 315 16.71 12.48 26.67
C TYR A 315 17.97 11.64 26.98
N GLN A 316 19.01 11.70 26.15
CA GLN A 316 20.30 11.05 26.43
C GLN A 316 21.24 11.93 27.23
#